data_AF-A0A127I3N6-F1
#
_entry.id   AF-A0A127I3N6-F1
#
_cell.length_a   1.000
_cell.length_b   1.000
_cell.length_c   1.000
_cell.angle_alpha   90.00
_cell.angle_beta   90.00
_cell.angle_gamma   90.00
#
_symmetry.space_group_name_H-M   'P 1'
#
loop_
_entity.id
_entity.type
_entity.pdbx_description
1 polymer ?
#
loop_
_entity_poly.entity_id
_entity_poly.type
_entity_poly.pdbx_seq_one_letter_code
_entity_poly.pdbx_strand_id
1 'polypeptide(L)'
;MDRTFPCFNRRRIRQPLLLAALLMLCAAGCSQQQGRDIAKQFSNGKPDEFFQTSVDRMATLGMRDNLQSLYLLMNKLYLRNPSQWRQSGYPDAVTAAREIRQAIEQRRSLPALGDRRDLAALSYSLGPDFKGDRVGAFIYAIGSMIVTAHGGRTEFYITDSINPQFVSNAARNIEKATWLLSKRQDANGVLLLFSNEISEEGSNLSFAVEFGKIVARLDLLTQMLDERYRRIGLNYAQSLLLMNFLPVQ
;
A
#
# COMPACT_ATOMS: atom_id res chain seq x y z
N MET A 1 -75.86 28.34 -39.34
CA MET A 1 -76.07 27.90 -37.94
C MET A 1 -76.04 26.38 -37.97
N ASP A 2 -75.12 25.63 -37.38
CA ASP A 2 -73.90 25.87 -36.60
C ASP A 2 -72.96 24.69 -36.87
N ARG A 3 -71.65 24.95 -37.06
CA ARG A 3 -70.64 23.89 -37.15
C ARG A 3 -70.10 23.60 -35.74
N THR A 4 -70.38 22.42 -35.21
CA THR A 4 -69.79 21.92 -33.97
C THR A 4 -68.35 21.48 -34.23
N PHE A 5 -67.38 22.13 -33.58
CA PHE A 5 -65.98 21.68 -33.54
C PHE A 5 -65.82 20.66 -32.39
N PRO A 6 -65.20 19.49 -32.61
CA PRO A 6 -64.81 18.64 -31.49
C PRO A 6 -63.56 19.20 -30.83
N CYS A 7 -63.65 19.49 -29.53
CA CYS A 7 -62.54 19.93 -28.69
C CYS A 7 -61.58 18.75 -28.46
N PHE A 8 -60.59 18.57 -29.35
CA PHE A 8 -59.59 17.49 -29.24
C PHE A 8 -58.54 17.82 -28.16
N ASN A 9 -58.85 17.39 -26.94
CA ASN A 9 -57.96 16.92 -25.87
C ASN A 9 -56.49 17.45 -25.82
N ARG A 10 -56.30 18.75 -25.60
CA ARG A 10 -54.99 19.40 -25.37
C ARG A 10 -54.26 18.92 -24.09
N ARG A 11 -54.93 18.17 -23.21
CA ARG A 11 -54.36 17.64 -21.95
C ARG A 11 -53.49 16.40 -22.14
N ARG A 12 -53.74 15.55 -23.15
CA ARG A 12 -53.02 14.27 -23.33
C ARG A 12 -51.58 14.41 -23.87
N ILE A 13 -51.27 15.48 -24.60
CA ILE A 13 -49.95 15.70 -25.21
C ILE A 13 -48.97 16.42 -24.25
N ARG A 14 -49.47 17.14 -23.24
CA ARG A 14 -48.63 17.89 -22.28
C ARG A 14 -47.98 16.99 -21.22
N GLN A 15 -48.60 15.86 -20.88
CA GLN A 15 -48.08 14.89 -19.91
C GLN A 15 -46.79 14.18 -20.37
N PRO A 16 -46.68 13.64 -21.60
CA PRO A 16 -45.44 13.01 -22.06
C PRO A 16 -44.28 14.01 -22.24
N LEU A 17 -44.56 15.26 -22.62
CA LEU A 17 -43.55 16.31 -22.74
C LEU A 17 -42.97 16.76 -21.39
N LEU A 18 -43.81 16.86 -20.35
CA LEU A 18 -43.35 17.15 -18.99
C LEU A 18 -42.54 15.99 -18.40
N LEU A 19 -42.95 14.74 -18.65
CA LEU A 19 -42.19 13.55 -18.24
C LEU A 19 -40.84 13.46 -18.96
N ALA A 20 -40.79 13.73 -20.27
CA ALA A 20 -39.55 13.76 -21.04
C ALA A 20 -38.61 14.89 -20.58
N ALA A 21 -39.14 16.07 -20.27
CA ALA A 21 -38.36 17.18 -19.72
C ALA A 21 -37.81 16.86 -18.33
N LEU A 22 -38.60 16.21 -17.47
CA LEU A 22 -38.16 15.77 -16.14
C LEU A 22 -37.07 14.69 -16.23
N LEU A 23 -37.20 13.74 -17.17
CA LEU A 23 -36.18 12.71 -17.46
C LEU A 23 -34.87 13.32 -17.97
N MET A 24 -34.93 14.34 -18.84
CA MET A 24 -33.76 15.07 -19.33
C MET A 24 -33.05 15.87 -18.23
N LEU A 25 -33.80 16.50 -17.31
CA LEU A 25 -33.22 17.18 -16.14
C LEU A 25 -32.53 16.20 -15.17
N CYS A 26 -33.13 15.03 -14.93
CA CYS A 26 -32.52 13.99 -14.10
C CYS A 26 -31.23 13.41 -14.73
N ALA A 27 -31.17 13.27 -16.05
CA ALA A 27 -29.97 12.81 -16.76
C ALA A 27 -28.81 13.82 -16.70
N ALA A 28 -29.12 15.12 -16.79
CA ALA A 28 -28.10 16.18 -16.72
C ALA A 28 -27.44 16.26 -15.32
N GLY A 29 -28.22 16.07 -14.25
CA GLY A 29 -27.74 16.10 -12.86
C GLY A 29 -26.73 14.99 -12.54
N CYS A 30 -26.92 13.78 -13.08
CA CYS A 30 -25.98 12.67 -12.91
C CYS A 30 -24.65 12.93 -13.63
N SER A 31 -24.67 13.54 -14.83
CA SER A 31 -23.44 13.84 -15.57
C SER A 31 -22.59 14.94 -14.93
N GLN A 32 -23.24 15.93 -14.29
CA GLN A 32 -22.56 17.06 -13.67
C GLN A 32 -21.81 16.64 -12.40
N GLN A 33 -22.34 15.67 -11.65
CA GLN A 33 -21.65 15.08 -10.51
C GLN A 33 -20.41 14.31 -10.97
N GLN A 34 -20.54 13.49 -12.02
CA GLN A 34 -19.43 12.73 -12.58
C GLN A 34 -18.33 13.64 -13.17
N GLY A 35 -18.70 14.73 -13.84
CA GLY A 35 -17.74 15.72 -14.34
C GLY A 35 -17.00 16.48 -13.24
N ARG A 36 -17.70 16.81 -12.14
CA ARG A 36 -17.08 17.43 -10.95
C ARG A 36 -16.11 16.48 -10.24
N ASP A 37 -16.44 15.20 -10.16
CA ASP A 37 -15.59 14.19 -9.53
C ASP A 37 -14.32 13.94 -10.37
N ILE A 38 -14.43 13.89 -11.70
CA ILE A 38 -13.29 13.82 -12.62
C ILE A 38 -12.40 15.07 -12.49
N ALA A 39 -12.99 16.27 -12.51
CA ALA A 39 -12.23 17.52 -12.36
C ALA A 39 -11.48 17.60 -11.02
N LYS A 40 -12.10 17.13 -9.92
CA LYS A 40 -11.44 17.02 -8.61
C LYS A 40 -10.30 16.00 -8.60
N GLN A 41 -10.46 14.87 -9.29
CA GLN A 41 -9.38 13.89 -9.42
C GLN A 41 -8.18 14.47 -10.18
N PHE A 42 -8.42 15.23 -11.26
CA PHE A 42 -7.36 15.92 -11.99
C PHE A 42 -6.70 17.05 -11.19
N SER A 43 -7.46 17.84 -10.43
CA SER A 43 -6.87 18.92 -9.61
C SER A 43 -6.07 18.41 -8.41
N ASN A 44 -6.39 17.20 -7.92
CA ASN A 44 -5.74 16.60 -6.76
C ASN A 44 -4.61 15.62 -7.15
N GLY A 45 -4.51 15.22 -8.41
CA GLY A 45 -3.45 14.33 -8.90
C GLY A 45 -2.13 15.05 -9.05
N LYS A 46 -1.01 14.40 -8.70
CA LYS A 46 0.32 14.95 -8.99
C LYS A 46 0.62 14.81 -10.50
N PRO A 47 1.28 15.79 -11.15
CA PRO A 47 1.59 15.74 -12.58
C PRO A 47 2.47 14.55 -13.03
N ASP A 48 3.21 13.93 -12.13
CA ASP A 48 4.05 12.77 -12.42
C ASP A 48 3.26 11.45 -12.49
N GLU A 49 2.01 11.43 -11.99
CA GLU A 49 1.13 10.26 -12.05
C GLU A 49 0.79 9.84 -13.50
N PHE A 50 0.88 10.76 -14.46
CA PHE A 50 0.69 10.47 -15.88
C PHE A 50 1.69 9.45 -16.43
N PHE A 51 2.84 9.29 -15.77
CA PHE A 51 3.86 8.30 -16.14
C PHE A 51 3.74 6.98 -15.37
N GLN A 52 2.66 6.80 -14.60
CA GLN A 52 2.38 5.56 -13.86
C GLN A 52 1.28 4.77 -14.55
N THR A 53 1.52 3.47 -14.82
CA THR A 53 0.41 2.57 -15.17
C THR A 53 -0.47 2.32 -13.95
N SER A 54 -1.64 1.70 -14.12
CA SER A 54 -2.50 1.35 -12.98
C SER A 54 -1.79 0.45 -11.96
N VAL A 55 -0.94 -0.47 -12.42
CA VAL A 55 -0.15 -1.35 -11.53
C VAL A 55 0.95 -0.56 -10.82
N ASP A 56 1.61 0.39 -11.49
CA ASP A 56 2.65 1.23 -10.87
C ASP A 56 2.06 2.17 -9.81
N ARG A 57 0.86 2.70 -10.08
CA ARG A 57 0.10 3.50 -9.11
C ARG A 57 -0.30 2.67 -7.90
N MET A 58 -0.77 1.44 -8.12
CA MET A 58 -1.07 0.51 -7.02
C MET A 58 0.17 0.15 -6.22
N ALA A 59 1.31 -0.07 -6.86
CA ALA A 59 2.58 -0.32 -6.18
C ALA A 59 3.01 0.89 -5.33
N THR A 60 2.86 2.11 -5.86
CA THR A 60 3.20 3.36 -5.15
C THR A 60 2.34 3.55 -3.91
N LEU A 61 1.02 3.37 -4.05
CA LEU A 61 0.09 3.46 -2.93
C LEU A 61 0.31 2.33 -1.92
N GLY A 62 0.53 1.11 -2.39
CA GLY A 62 0.82 -0.05 -1.55
C GLY A 62 2.09 0.14 -0.73
N MET A 63 3.17 0.65 -1.34
CA MET A 63 4.42 0.99 -0.65
C MET A 63 4.20 2.04 0.44
N ARG A 64 3.52 3.15 0.10
CA ARG A 64 3.17 4.20 1.07
C ARG A 64 2.41 3.63 2.26
N ASP A 65 1.37 2.85 2.00
CA ASP A 65 0.49 2.32 3.03
C ASP A 65 1.20 1.23 3.87
N ASN A 66 2.10 0.45 3.26
CA ASN A 66 2.95 -0.50 3.97
C ASN A 66 3.92 0.20 4.94
N LEU A 67 4.59 1.26 4.49
CA LEU A 67 5.47 2.06 5.36
C LEU A 67 4.68 2.76 6.48
N GLN A 68 3.48 3.27 6.19
CA GLN A 68 2.61 3.87 7.20
C GLN A 68 2.19 2.84 8.26
N SER A 69 1.77 1.64 7.86
CA SER A 69 1.49 0.53 8.77
C SER A 69 2.70 0.18 9.63
N LEU A 70 3.89 0.18 9.04
CA LEU A 70 5.14 -0.09 9.73
C LEU A 70 5.50 0.99 10.76
N TYR A 71 5.27 2.28 10.44
CA TYR A 71 5.51 3.37 11.39
C TYR A 71 4.50 3.39 12.53
N LEU A 72 3.25 2.99 12.27
CA LEU A 72 2.28 2.77 13.33
C LEU A 72 2.74 1.65 14.29
N LEU A 73 3.24 0.55 13.74
CA LEU A 73 3.84 -0.54 14.52
C LEU A 73 5.03 -0.06 15.36
N MET A 74 5.91 0.75 14.78
CA MET A 74 7.05 1.33 15.49
C MET A 74 6.61 2.14 16.71
N ASN A 75 5.63 3.03 16.55
CA ASN A 75 5.10 3.83 17.66
C ASN A 75 4.50 2.95 18.75
N LYS A 76 3.72 1.92 18.38
CA LYS A 76 3.18 0.95 19.34
C LYS A 76 4.29 0.19 20.09
N LEU A 77 5.34 -0.22 19.37
CA LEU A 77 6.47 -0.92 19.97
C LEU A 77 7.24 -0.04 20.93
N TYR A 78 7.45 1.24 20.62
CA TYR A 78 8.10 2.16 21.56
C TYR A 78 7.27 2.44 22.81
N LEU A 79 5.95 2.56 22.68
CA LEU A 79 5.06 2.70 23.83
C LEU A 79 5.16 1.48 24.75
N ARG A 80 5.26 0.28 24.17
CA ARG A 80 5.34 -0.97 24.92
C ARG A 80 6.76 -1.32 25.40
N ASN A 81 7.77 -0.71 24.81
CA ASN A 81 9.19 -0.93 25.12
C ASN A 81 9.93 0.42 25.29
N PRO A 82 9.57 1.23 26.29
CA PRO A 82 10.07 2.60 26.39
C PRO A 82 11.57 2.69 26.69
N SER A 83 12.22 1.61 27.14
CA SER A 83 13.69 1.58 27.31
C SER A 83 14.44 1.61 25.98
N GLN A 84 13.82 1.22 24.87
CA GLN A 84 14.50 0.99 23.59
C GLN A 84 14.93 2.28 22.90
N TRP A 85 14.04 3.26 22.77
CA TRP A 85 14.41 4.56 22.18
C TRP A 85 15.43 5.34 23.01
N ARG A 86 15.52 5.06 24.33
CA ARG A 86 16.54 5.67 25.20
C ARG A 86 17.95 5.14 24.91
N GLN A 87 18.07 3.90 24.42
CA GLN A 87 19.36 3.29 24.07
C GLN A 87 20.00 3.92 22.83
N SER A 88 19.20 4.54 21.96
CA SER A 88 19.68 5.22 20.76
C SER A 88 20.10 6.68 21.02
N GLY A 89 19.99 7.18 22.26
CA GLY A 89 20.45 8.53 22.64
C GLY A 89 19.57 9.67 22.13
N TYR A 90 18.37 9.36 21.63
CA TYR A 90 17.40 10.35 21.19
C TYR A 90 16.69 11.02 22.38
N PRO A 91 16.27 12.29 22.25
CA PRO A 91 15.58 13.00 23.33
C PRO A 91 14.22 12.38 23.68
N ASP A 92 13.53 11.82 22.68
CA ASP A 92 12.19 11.26 22.83
C ASP A 92 11.89 10.23 21.73
N ALA A 93 10.81 9.46 21.92
CA ALA A 93 10.38 8.41 20.99
C ALA A 93 9.93 8.94 19.62
N VAL A 94 9.40 10.16 19.55
CA VAL A 94 8.96 10.80 18.29
C VAL A 94 10.18 11.15 17.43
N THR A 95 11.23 11.69 18.06
CA THR A 95 12.51 11.97 17.41
C THR A 95 13.16 10.68 16.92
N ALA A 96 13.20 9.63 17.74
CA ALA A 96 13.71 8.31 17.33
C ALA A 96 12.95 7.77 16.10
N ALA A 97 11.62 7.76 16.17
CA ALA A 97 10.75 7.31 15.09
C ALA A 97 10.98 8.10 13.78
N ARG A 98 11.16 9.42 13.88
CA ARG A 98 11.43 10.27 12.71
C ARG A 98 12.77 9.93 12.06
N GLU A 99 13.84 9.75 12.83
CA GLU A 99 15.15 9.42 12.27
C GLU A 99 15.14 8.05 11.58
N ILE A 100 14.45 7.06 12.16
CA ILE A 100 14.30 5.73 11.54
C ILE A 100 13.49 5.80 10.24
N ARG A 101 12.39 6.55 10.25
CA ARG A 101 11.57 6.78 9.05
C ARG A 101 12.42 7.39 7.92
N GLN A 102 13.16 8.45 8.22
CA GLN A 102 14.01 9.08 7.22
C GLN A 102 15.13 8.14 6.76
N ALA A 103 15.69 7.32 7.64
CA ALA A 103 16.71 6.34 7.28
C ALA A 103 16.17 5.29 6.29
N ILE A 104 14.93 4.83 6.48
CA ILE A 104 14.26 3.90 5.55
C ILE A 104 13.98 4.60 4.21
N GLU A 105 13.28 5.74 4.23
CA GLU A 105 12.80 6.44 3.03
C GLU A 105 13.95 6.97 2.17
N GLN A 106 15.04 7.45 2.80
CA GLN A 106 16.22 7.97 2.10
C GLN A 106 17.32 6.91 1.94
N ARG A 107 17.04 5.66 2.33
CA ARG A 107 17.99 4.53 2.26
C ARG A 107 19.34 4.87 2.92
N ARG A 108 19.32 5.59 4.04
CA ARG A 108 20.50 5.83 4.88
C ARG A 108 20.76 4.62 5.78
N SER A 109 22.01 4.35 6.12
CA SER A 109 22.35 3.35 7.14
C SER A 109 21.93 3.83 8.52
N LEU A 110 21.60 2.88 9.39
CA LEU A 110 21.40 3.15 10.82
C LEU A 110 22.73 2.88 11.53
N PRO A 111 23.33 3.85 12.25
CA PRO A 111 24.66 3.68 12.85
C PRO A 111 24.81 2.40 13.71
N ALA A 112 23.79 2.06 14.49
CA ALA A 112 23.77 0.87 15.34
C ALA A 112 23.82 -0.47 14.56
N LEU A 113 23.51 -0.45 13.26
CA LEU A 113 23.49 -1.63 12.39
C LEU A 113 24.73 -1.74 11.47
N GLY A 114 25.52 -0.67 11.37
CA GLY A 114 26.58 -0.55 10.36
C GLY A 114 25.99 -0.65 8.95
N ASP A 115 26.61 -1.49 8.10
CA ASP A 115 26.17 -1.69 6.70
C ASP A 115 25.02 -2.70 6.55
N ARG A 116 24.56 -3.30 7.66
CA ARG A 116 23.51 -4.33 7.61
C ARG A 116 22.16 -3.71 7.28
N ARG A 117 21.45 -4.32 6.31
CA ARG A 117 20.08 -3.99 5.90
C ARG A 117 19.26 -5.26 5.75
N ASP A 118 17.96 -5.10 5.52
CA ASP A 118 17.04 -6.19 5.21
C ASP A 118 17.13 -7.34 6.23
N LEU A 119 17.28 -8.59 5.77
CA LEU A 119 17.38 -9.77 6.64
C LEU A 119 18.64 -9.77 7.51
N ALA A 120 19.75 -9.19 7.02
CA ALA A 120 20.98 -9.13 7.80
C ALA A 120 20.81 -8.21 9.01
N ALA A 121 20.13 -7.08 8.83
CA ALA A 121 19.73 -6.19 9.93
C ALA A 121 18.76 -6.88 10.89
N LEU A 122 17.74 -7.59 10.35
CA LEU A 122 16.75 -8.30 11.16
C LEU A 122 17.39 -9.39 12.04
N SER A 123 18.28 -10.18 11.46
CA SER A 123 18.98 -11.24 12.20
C SER A 123 19.89 -10.65 13.26
N TYR A 124 20.59 -9.56 12.97
CA TYR A 124 21.47 -8.90 13.92
C TYR A 124 20.68 -8.24 15.07
N SER A 125 19.58 -7.54 14.75
CA SER A 125 18.76 -6.83 15.75
C SER A 125 18.08 -7.76 16.76
N LEU A 126 17.92 -9.05 16.41
CA LEU A 126 17.37 -10.10 17.28
C LEU A 126 18.45 -11.01 17.87
N GLY A 127 19.73 -10.73 17.61
CA GLY A 127 20.87 -11.44 18.16
C GLY A 127 21.26 -10.97 19.56
N PRO A 128 22.00 -11.80 20.32
CA PRO A 128 22.48 -11.45 21.66
C PRO A 128 23.51 -10.30 21.65
N ASP A 129 24.26 -10.17 20.55
CA ASP A 129 25.35 -9.20 20.39
C ASP A 129 24.84 -7.76 20.19
N PHE A 130 23.61 -7.60 19.73
CA PHE A 130 23.05 -6.27 19.47
C PHE A 130 22.62 -5.60 20.78
N LYS A 131 23.17 -4.40 21.06
CA LYS A 131 22.92 -3.64 22.30
C LYS A 131 22.26 -2.28 22.06
N GLY A 132 21.86 -1.98 20.83
CA GLY A 132 21.17 -0.73 20.49
C GLY A 132 19.66 -0.85 20.62
N ASP A 133 18.98 0.20 20.17
CA ASP A 133 17.52 0.24 20.05
C ASP A 133 16.98 -0.87 19.14
N ARG A 134 16.44 -1.92 19.75
CA ARG A 134 15.91 -3.10 19.04
C ARG A 134 14.63 -2.79 18.30
N VAL A 135 13.81 -1.86 18.79
CA VAL A 135 12.59 -1.44 18.08
C VAL A 135 12.99 -0.76 16.78
N GLY A 136 13.88 0.21 16.87
CA GLY A 136 14.34 0.96 15.69
C GLY A 136 15.06 0.07 14.68
N ALA A 137 15.94 -0.81 15.17
CA ALA A 137 16.65 -1.76 14.31
C ALA A 137 15.73 -2.77 13.62
N PHE A 138 14.74 -3.33 14.34
CA PHE A 138 13.77 -4.27 13.79
C PHE A 138 12.88 -3.60 12.73
N ILE A 139 12.39 -2.40 13.01
CA ILE A 139 11.58 -1.61 12.06
C ILE A 139 12.39 -1.22 10.83
N TYR A 140 13.64 -0.75 11.03
CA TYR A 140 14.55 -0.45 9.94
C TYR A 140 14.81 -1.66 9.04
N ALA A 141 15.03 -2.84 9.63
CA ALA A 141 15.25 -4.07 8.89
C ALA A 141 14.05 -4.44 7.99
N ILE A 142 12.82 -4.33 8.51
CA ILE A 142 11.60 -4.59 7.74
C ILE A 142 11.39 -3.53 6.66
N GLY A 143 11.53 -2.25 7.01
CA GLY A 143 11.31 -1.14 6.09
C GLY A 143 12.31 -1.14 4.93
N SER A 144 13.60 -1.34 5.24
CA SER A 144 14.63 -1.52 4.21
C SER A 144 14.34 -2.71 3.31
N MET A 145 13.93 -3.87 3.87
CA MET A 145 13.57 -5.05 3.08
C MET A 145 12.40 -4.78 2.13
N ILE A 146 11.35 -4.07 2.58
CA ILE A 146 10.22 -3.70 1.73
C ILE A 146 10.70 -2.81 0.57
N VAL A 147 11.51 -1.78 0.86
CA VAL A 147 12.06 -0.88 -0.17
C VAL A 147 12.99 -1.64 -1.14
N THR A 148 13.85 -2.52 -0.63
CA THR A 148 14.75 -3.36 -1.43
C THR A 148 13.98 -4.31 -2.34
N ALA A 149 12.91 -4.96 -1.84
CA ALA A 149 12.04 -5.83 -2.64
C ALA A 149 11.36 -5.11 -3.80
N HIS A 150 11.20 -3.78 -3.70
CA HIS A 150 10.66 -2.93 -4.76
C HIS A 150 11.77 -2.23 -5.58
N GLY A 151 12.98 -2.80 -5.62
CA GLY A 151 14.07 -2.23 -6.42
C GLY A 151 14.64 -0.93 -5.88
N GLY A 152 14.42 -0.64 -4.59
CA GLY A 152 15.02 0.50 -3.92
C GLY A 152 14.28 1.83 -4.13
N ARG A 153 13.02 1.79 -4.54
CA ARG A 153 12.17 2.97 -4.79
C ARG A 153 10.94 2.97 -3.89
N THR A 154 10.35 4.15 -3.70
CA THR A 154 9.08 4.35 -2.98
C THR A 154 7.93 4.83 -3.86
N GLU A 155 8.24 5.30 -5.06
CA GLU A 155 7.32 5.68 -6.12
C GLU A 155 7.77 4.93 -7.39
N PHE A 156 6.81 4.51 -8.23
CA PHE A 156 7.08 3.64 -9.38
C PHE A 156 6.44 4.23 -10.63
N TYR A 157 7.19 4.16 -11.73
CA TYR A 157 6.78 4.66 -13.04
C TYR A 157 6.92 3.57 -14.10
N ILE A 158 6.42 3.85 -15.30
CA ILE A 158 6.39 2.88 -16.41
C ILE A 158 7.78 2.30 -16.78
N THR A 159 8.85 3.02 -16.46
CA THR A 159 10.25 2.60 -16.71
C THR A 159 10.79 1.64 -15.65
N ASP A 160 10.07 1.47 -14.54
CA ASP A 160 10.53 0.67 -13.41
C ASP A 160 10.03 -0.78 -13.50
N SER A 161 10.88 -1.70 -13.09
CA SER A 161 10.55 -3.12 -12.97
C SER A 161 10.53 -3.52 -11.50
N ILE A 162 9.44 -4.17 -11.08
CA ILE A 162 9.32 -4.80 -9.76
C ILE A 162 9.27 -6.31 -9.98
N ASN A 163 10.14 -7.05 -9.28
CA ASN A 163 10.16 -8.51 -9.36
C ASN A 163 9.11 -9.10 -8.39
N PRO A 164 8.08 -9.82 -8.88
CA PRO A 164 7.03 -10.39 -8.03
C PRO A 164 7.60 -11.33 -6.96
N GLN A 165 8.62 -12.11 -7.29
CA GLN A 165 9.24 -13.05 -6.35
C GLN A 165 9.88 -12.33 -5.17
N PHE A 166 10.50 -11.17 -5.38
CA PHE A 166 11.11 -10.41 -4.28
C PHE A 166 10.07 -9.82 -3.34
N VAL A 167 8.95 -9.34 -3.89
CA VAL A 167 7.80 -8.86 -3.10
C VAL A 167 7.16 -9.99 -2.30
N SER A 168 6.97 -11.16 -2.94
CA SER A 168 6.48 -12.37 -2.27
C SER A 168 7.40 -12.82 -1.14
N ASN A 169 8.72 -12.85 -1.39
CA ASN A 169 9.72 -13.18 -0.39
C ASN A 169 9.67 -12.21 0.80
N ALA A 170 9.49 -10.91 0.55
CA ALA A 170 9.33 -9.92 1.61
C ALA A 170 8.08 -10.21 2.47
N ALA A 171 6.95 -10.58 1.86
CA ALA A 171 5.74 -10.96 2.59
C ALA A 171 6.01 -12.16 3.52
N ARG A 172 6.62 -13.23 3.00
CA ARG A 172 6.97 -14.42 3.81
C ARG A 172 7.97 -14.11 4.92
N ASN A 173 8.93 -13.20 4.66
CA ASN A 173 9.90 -12.80 5.66
C ASN A 173 9.27 -11.95 6.77
N ILE A 174 8.28 -11.11 6.45
CA ILE A 174 7.54 -10.33 7.45
C ILE A 174 6.75 -11.26 8.36
N GLU A 175 6.10 -12.31 7.85
CA GLU A 175 5.43 -13.30 8.69
C GLU A 175 6.40 -13.97 9.67
N LYS A 176 7.57 -14.39 9.19
CA LYS A 176 8.63 -14.94 10.05
C LYS A 176 9.09 -13.90 11.08
N ALA A 177 9.23 -12.63 10.70
CA ALA A 177 9.58 -11.55 11.61
C ALA A 177 8.51 -11.33 12.69
N THR A 178 7.22 -11.40 12.34
CA THR A 178 6.10 -11.33 13.28
C THR A 178 6.15 -12.48 14.29
N TRP A 179 6.42 -13.71 13.82
CA TRP A 179 6.60 -14.86 14.71
C TRP A 179 7.80 -14.66 15.64
N LEU A 180 8.96 -14.27 15.09
CA LEU A 180 10.18 -14.01 15.84
C LEU A 180 9.98 -12.93 16.92
N LEU A 181 9.28 -11.84 16.60
CA LEU A 181 8.96 -10.77 17.55
C LEU A 181 8.21 -11.28 18.78
N SER A 182 7.35 -12.28 18.62
CA SER A 182 6.56 -12.88 19.71
C SER A 182 7.27 -13.99 20.49
N LYS A 183 8.41 -14.50 19.98
CA LYS A 183 9.07 -15.69 20.52
C LYS A 183 10.52 -15.49 20.94
N ARG A 184 11.20 -14.45 20.43
CA ARG A 184 12.62 -14.25 20.71
C ARG A 184 12.83 -13.74 22.13
N GLN A 185 13.67 -14.46 22.87
CA GLN A 185 14.01 -14.19 24.26
C GLN A 185 15.51 -13.94 24.41
N ASP A 186 15.88 -13.26 25.49
CA ASP A 186 17.25 -13.13 25.95
C ASP A 186 17.73 -14.39 26.69
N ALA A 187 18.96 -14.35 27.21
CA ALA A 187 19.55 -15.46 27.96
C ALA A 187 18.82 -15.78 29.29
N ASN A 188 17.99 -14.86 29.78
CA ASN A 188 17.20 -15.02 31.00
C ASN A 188 15.77 -15.51 30.72
N GLY A 189 15.42 -15.79 29.45
CA GLY A 189 14.08 -16.21 29.05
C GLY A 189 13.07 -15.05 28.92
N VAL A 190 13.52 -13.79 28.99
CA VAL A 190 12.66 -12.60 28.84
C VAL A 190 12.56 -12.23 27.37
N LEU A 191 11.35 -11.90 26.89
CA LEU A 191 11.15 -11.46 25.50
C LEU A 191 12.03 -10.24 25.17
N LEU A 192 12.68 -10.27 23.99
CA LEU A 192 13.52 -9.16 23.53
C LEU A 192 12.71 -7.87 23.29
N LEU A 193 11.48 -8.02 22.81
CA LEU A 193 10.53 -6.95 22.56
C LEU A 193 9.12 -7.40 22.95
N PHE A 194 8.45 -6.64 23.80
CA PHE A 194 7.06 -6.85 24.17
C PHE A 194 6.15 -6.32 23.06
N SER A 195 5.25 -7.17 22.54
CA SER A 195 4.38 -6.85 21.40
C SER A 195 2.94 -7.26 21.65
N ASN A 196 2.51 -8.39 21.09
CA ASN A 196 1.19 -8.96 21.36
C ASN A 196 1.15 -9.53 22.78
N GLU A 197 -0.06 -9.56 23.34
CA GLU A 197 -0.33 -10.14 24.65
C GLU A 197 -1.57 -11.01 24.53
N ILE A 198 -1.52 -12.19 25.15
CA ILE A 198 -2.68 -13.05 25.36
C ILE A 198 -2.59 -13.41 26.85
N SER A 199 -3.46 -12.82 27.66
CA SER A 199 -3.60 -13.09 29.09
C SER A 199 -5.03 -13.50 29.43
N GLU A 200 -5.27 -13.90 30.69
CA GLU A 200 -6.63 -14.20 31.17
C GLU A 200 -7.52 -12.94 31.19
N GLU A 201 -6.94 -11.75 31.34
CA GLU A 201 -7.67 -10.47 31.30
C GLU A 201 -7.98 -9.99 29.89
N GLY A 202 -7.41 -10.60 28.84
CA GLY A 202 -7.72 -10.29 27.45
C GLY A 202 -6.58 -10.55 26.46
N SER A 203 -6.84 -10.33 25.17
CA SER A 203 -5.82 -10.44 24.12
C SER A 203 -5.65 -9.14 23.33
N ASN A 204 -4.40 -8.73 23.15
CA ASN A 204 -4.00 -7.64 22.27
C ASN A 204 -3.22 -8.19 21.07
N LEU A 205 -3.94 -8.46 19.99
CA LEU A 205 -3.39 -8.92 18.71
C LEU A 205 -3.12 -7.76 17.73
N SER A 206 -3.13 -6.52 18.22
CA SER A 206 -3.11 -5.35 17.35
C SER A 206 -1.78 -5.14 16.61
N PHE A 207 -0.70 -5.83 17.00
CA PHE A 207 0.55 -5.88 16.23
C PHE A 207 0.44 -6.92 15.11
N ALA A 208 -0.04 -8.13 15.43
CA ALA A 208 -0.25 -9.18 14.43
C ALA A 208 -1.19 -8.72 13.30
N VAL A 209 -2.28 -8.03 13.66
CA VAL A 209 -3.21 -7.45 12.69
C VAL A 209 -2.52 -6.45 11.76
N GLU A 210 -1.66 -5.58 12.29
CA GLU A 210 -1.00 -4.56 11.48
C GLU A 210 0.07 -5.17 10.55
N PHE A 211 0.81 -6.20 11.00
CA PHE A 211 1.67 -6.99 10.12
C PHE A 211 0.88 -7.72 9.03
N GLY A 212 -0.27 -8.30 9.39
CA GLY A 212 -1.15 -8.98 8.43
C GLY A 212 -1.62 -8.08 7.29
N LYS A 213 -1.89 -6.79 7.57
CA LYS A 213 -2.21 -5.80 6.53
C LYS A 213 -1.05 -5.59 5.56
N ILE A 214 0.19 -5.52 6.06
CA ILE A 214 1.37 -5.36 5.22
C ILE A 214 1.55 -6.61 4.34
N VAL A 215 1.49 -7.80 4.93
CA VAL A 215 1.59 -9.08 4.21
C VAL A 215 0.53 -9.18 3.12
N ALA A 216 -0.73 -8.90 3.44
CA ALA A 216 -1.84 -8.96 2.48
C ALA A 216 -1.64 -8.01 1.29
N ARG A 217 -1.15 -6.78 1.51
CA ARG A 217 -0.86 -5.83 0.44
C ARG A 217 0.30 -6.29 -0.45
N LEU A 218 1.35 -6.89 0.14
CA LEU A 218 2.48 -7.45 -0.61
C LEU A 218 2.04 -8.67 -1.44
N ASP A 219 1.23 -9.57 -0.89
CA ASP A 219 0.69 -10.71 -1.60
C ASP A 219 -0.23 -10.29 -2.76
N LEU A 220 -1.10 -9.30 -2.53
CA LEU A 220 -1.94 -8.73 -3.60
C LEU A 220 -1.10 -8.10 -4.71
N LEU A 221 -0.08 -7.30 -4.35
CA LEU A 221 0.80 -6.70 -5.33
C LEU A 221 1.56 -7.75 -6.14
N THR A 222 2.00 -8.84 -5.50
CA THR A 222 2.65 -9.97 -6.19
C THR A 222 1.74 -10.51 -7.30
N GLN A 223 0.48 -10.81 -7.00
CA GLN A 223 -0.48 -11.31 -8.00
C GLN A 223 -0.72 -10.32 -9.14
N MET A 224 -0.81 -9.03 -8.83
CA MET A 224 -0.99 -7.98 -9.84
C MET A 224 0.22 -7.84 -10.76
N LEU A 225 1.43 -7.97 -10.22
CA LEU A 225 2.66 -7.96 -11.01
C LEU A 225 2.76 -9.20 -11.90
N ASP A 226 2.46 -10.38 -11.39
CA ASP A 226 2.42 -11.62 -12.19
C ASP A 226 1.44 -11.51 -13.35
N GLU A 227 0.24 -10.99 -13.09
CA GLU A 227 -0.77 -10.76 -14.12
C GLU A 227 -0.31 -9.75 -15.17
N ARG A 228 0.39 -8.69 -14.77
CA ARG A 228 0.99 -7.71 -15.70
C ARG A 228 1.98 -8.40 -16.64
N TYR A 229 2.92 -9.19 -16.11
CA TYR A 229 3.92 -9.88 -16.95
C TYR A 229 3.27 -10.92 -17.87
N ARG A 230 2.27 -11.66 -17.38
CA ARG A 230 1.47 -12.60 -18.20
C ARG A 230 0.79 -11.88 -19.36
N ARG A 231 0.15 -10.73 -19.12
CA ARG A 231 -0.52 -9.93 -20.16
C ARG A 231 0.46 -9.37 -21.18
N ILE A 232 1.63 -8.90 -20.76
CA ILE A 232 2.67 -8.43 -21.69
C ILE A 232 3.07 -9.57 -22.64
N GLY A 233 3.31 -10.77 -22.11
CA GLY A 233 3.62 -11.95 -22.91
C GLY A 233 2.50 -12.35 -23.88
N LEU A 234 1.24 -12.36 -23.41
CA LEU A 234 0.08 -12.67 -24.25
C LEU A 234 -0.13 -11.66 -25.37
N ASN A 235 -0.04 -10.36 -25.06
CA ASN A 235 -0.21 -9.29 -26.06
C ASN A 235 0.90 -9.36 -27.13
N TYR A 236 2.13 -9.71 -26.73
CA TYR A 236 3.23 -9.93 -27.66
C TYR A 236 3.02 -11.16 -28.55
N ALA A 237 2.52 -12.27 -27.99
CA ALA A 237 2.19 -13.45 -28.80
C ALA A 237 1.03 -13.16 -29.78
N GLN A 238 0.00 -12.43 -29.35
CA GLN A 238 -1.09 -12.00 -30.21
C GLN A 238 -0.62 -11.10 -31.34
N SER A 239 0.28 -10.14 -31.08
CA SER A 239 0.80 -9.26 -32.14
C SER A 239 1.61 -10.03 -33.19
N LEU A 240 2.41 -11.03 -32.78
CA LEU A 240 3.12 -11.91 -33.71
C LEU A 240 2.16 -12.78 -34.56
N LEU A 241 1.10 -13.32 -33.96
CA LEU A 241 0.10 -14.10 -34.70
C LEU A 241 -0.64 -13.24 -35.74
N LEU A 242 -1.01 -12.01 -35.38
CA LEU A 242 -1.70 -11.08 -36.29
C LEU A 242 -0.79 -10.52 -37.39
N MET A 243 0.52 -10.46 -37.18
CA MET A 243 1.48 -10.10 -38.23
C MET A 243 1.54 -11.12 -39.38
N ASN A 244 1.13 -12.38 -39.14
CA ASN A 244 1.07 -13.42 -40.17
C ASN A 244 -0.24 -13.42 -40.97
N PHE A 245 -1.24 -12.63 -40.57
CA PHE A 245 -2.47 -12.45 -41.35
C PHE A 245 -2.37 -11.15 -42.16
N LEU A 246 -2.39 -11.26 -43.48
CA LEU A 246 -2.58 -10.10 -44.35
C LEU A 246 -4.03 -9.60 -44.19
N PRO A 247 -4.28 -8.29 -44.18
CA PRO A 247 -5.64 -7.76 -44.10
C PRO A 247 -6.45 -8.24 -45.32
N VAL A 248 -7.56 -8.93 -45.06
CA VAL A 248 -8.62 -9.16 -46.04
C VAL A 248 -9.66 -8.08 -45.82
N GLN A 249 -9.95 -7.32 -46.89
CA GLN A 249 -10.94 -6.25 -46.91
C GLN A 249 -12.34 -6.75 -46.54
#